data_AF-A0A956TTB3-F1
#
_entry.id   AF-A0A956TTB3-F1
#
_cell.length_a   1.000
_cell.length_b   1.000
_cell.length_c   1.000
_cell.angle_alpha   90.00
_cell.angle_beta   90.00
_cell.angle_gamma   90.00
#
_symmetry.space_group_name_H-M   'P 1'
#
loop_
_entity.id
_entity.type
_entity.pdbx_description
1 polymer ?
#
loop_
_entity_poly.entity_id
_entity_poly.type
_entity_poly.pdbx_seq_one_letter_code
_entity_poly.pdbx_strand_id
1 'polypeptide(L)'
;MAMWSSKVPDERDWCASGLDLDHLYAQKRFEGKTWEEALPLFIANPSAAAEDLMCMPEVPFQYYMRAWESVLIVETEPDKFEWTTAASEFLNLVESKIQDRPADILPIMDSVFLIAEYVANHQEPYDVEPTVFGTWQKQLERIRVRYNEI
;
A
#
# COMPACT_ATOMS: atom_id res chain seq x y z
N MET A 1 11.27 13.67 -8.32
CA MET A 1 10.93 12.25 -8.49
C MET A 1 11.29 11.57 -7.19
N ALA A 2 10.32 11.36 -6.30
CA ALA A 2 10.57 10.48 -5.16
C ALA A 2 10.85 9.08 -5.72
N MET A 3 12.04 8.60 -5.44
CA MET A 3 12.48 7.26 -5.81
C MET A 3 12.20 6.38 -4.60
N TRP A 4 11.40 5.34 -4.80
CA TRP A 4 11.31 4.25 -3.84
C TRP A 4 12.71 3.85 -3.35
N SER A 5 12.84 3.50 -2.08
CA SER A 5 14.10 2.96 -1.58
C SER A 5 14.52 1.74 -2.41
N SER A 6 15.80 1.67 -2.78
CA SER A 6 16.39 0.53 -3.47
C SER A 6 17.05 -0.47 -2.52
N LYS A 7 17.16 -0.13 -1.23
CA LYS A 7 17.75 -1.02 -0.21
C LYS A 7 16.67 -1.98 0.28
N VAL A 8 16.89 -3.28 0.07
CA VAL A 8 16.09 -4.35 0.68
C VAL A 8 16.19 -4.25 2.21
N PRO A 9 15.06 -4.21 2.94
CA PRO A 9 15.04 -4.21 4.39
C PRO A 9 15.70 -5.47 4.96
N ASP A 10 16.61 -5.27 5.91
CA ASP A 10 17.28 -6.35 6.64
C ASP A 10 16.72 -6.49 8.07
N GLU A 11 17.08 -7.55 8.80
CA GLU A 11 16.62 -7.84 10.16
C GLU A 11 16.60 -6.62 11.11
N ARG A 12 17.56 -5.69 10.96
CA ARG A 12 17.66 -4.50 11.82
C ARG A 12 16.55 -3.49 11.53
N ASP A 13 16.10 -3.43 10.28
CA ASP A 13 14.99 -2.58 9.83
C ASP A 13 13.63 -3.11 10.33
N TRP A 14 13.58 -4.39 10.72
CA TRP A 14 12.40 -5.05 11.31
C TRP A 14 12.34 -4.95 12.83
N CYS A 15 13.39 -4.50 13.51
CA CYS A 15 13.45 -4.46 14.97
C CYS A 15 12.51 -3.38 15.56
N ALA A 16 11.21 -3.64 15.60
CA ALA A 16 10.27 -2.89 16.44
C ALA A 16 10.28 -3.43 17.87
N SER A 17 10.15 -2.53 18.84
CA SER A 17 10.03 -2.90 20.25
C SER A 17 8.66 -3.53 20.54
N GLY A 18 8.52 -4.86 20.39
CA GLY A 18 7.31 -5.56 20.81
C GLY A 18 7.16 -7.00 20.28
N LEU A 19 6.47 -7.85 21.05
CA LEU A 19 6.06 -9.21 20.69
C LEU A 19 4.72 -9.22 19.94
N ASP A 20 4.54 -8.31 19.00
CA ASP A 20 3.30 -8.29 18.19
C ASP A 20 3.33 -9.45 17.19
N LEU A 21 2.34 -10.33 17.28
CA LEU A 21 2.24 -11.52 16.43
C LEU A 21 2.04 -11.16 14.96
N ASP A 22 1.33 -10.07 14.67
CA ASP A 22 1.06 -9.63 13.30
C ASP A 22 2.34 -9.07 12.67
N HIS A 23 3.10 -8.30 13.43
CA HIS A 23 4.44 -7.86 13.06
C HIS A 23 5.37 -9.04 12.74
N LEU A 24 5.45 -10.04 13.64
CA LEU A 24 6.32 -11.21 13.45
C LEU A 24 5.89 -12.05 12.24
N TYR A 25 4.57 -12.12 11.98
CA TYR A 25 4.04 -12.81 10.81
C TYR A 25 4.42 -12.08 9.51
N ALA A 26 4.27 -10.75 9.48
CA ALA A 26 4.70 -9.91 8.36
C ALA A 26 6.21 -10.05 8.12
N GLN A 27 7.04 -9.96 9.18
CA GLN A 27 8.48 -10.15 9.09
C GLN A 27 8.84 -11.48 8.42
N LYS A 28 8.26 -12.60 8.90
CA LYS A 28 8.52 -13.92 8.34
C LYS A 28 8.19 -14.02 6.84
N ARG A 29 7.20 -13.28 6.37
CA ARG A 29 6.75 -13.31 4.97
C ARG A 29 7.59 -12.44 4.06
N PHE A 30 8.14 -11.33 4.57
CA PHE A 30 8.76 -10.29 3.76
C PHE A 30 10.27 -10.14 3.96
N GLU A 31 10.81 -10.40 5.15
CA GLU A 31 12.21 -10.13 5.46
C GLU A 31 13.19 -10.70 4.41
N GLY A 32 14.12 -9.86 3.97
CA GLY A 32 15.15 -10.23 3.00
C GLY A 32 14.66 -10.37 1.56
N LYS A 33 13.36 -10.24 1.28
CA LYS A 33 12.82 -10.26 -0.08
C LYS A 33 12.96 -8.90 -0.74
N THR A 34 13.28 -8.91 -2.02
CA THR A 34 13.03 -7.76 -2.89
C THR A 34 11.52 -7.47 -3.01
N TRP A 35 11.14 -6.28 -3.47
CA TRP A 35 9.72 -5.97 -3.63
C TRP A 35 9.10 -6.83 -4.76
N GLU A 36 9.90 -7.16 -5.78
CA GLU A 36 9.55 -8.08 -6.86
C GLU A 36 9.27 -9.49 -6.32
N GLU A 37 10.11 -10.00 -5.43
CA GLU A 37 9.91 -11.31 -4.80
C GLU A 37 8.70 -11.35 -3.84
N ALA A 38 8.29 -10.20 -3.32
CA ALA A 38 7.11 -10.06 -2.47
C ALA A 38 5.82 -9.87 -3.28
N LEU A 39 5.91 -9.48 -4.56
CA LEU A 39 4.76 -9.22 -5.44
C LEU A 39 3.70 -10.35 -5.45
N PRO A 40 4.05 -11.66 -5.46
CA PRO A 40 3.06 -12.72 -5.40
C PRO A 40 2.15 -12.68 -4.16
N LEU A 41 2.61 -12.10 -3.03
CA LEU A 41 1.80 -11.95 -1.83
C LEU A 41 0.65 -10.97 -2.04
N PHE A 42 0.92 -9.88 -2.76
CA PHE A 42 -0.08 -8.86 -3.10
C PHE A 42 -1.09 -9.36 -4.12
N ILE A 43 -0.62 -10.09 -5.15
CA ILE A 43 -1.49 -10.66 -6.19
C ILE A 43 -2.40 -11.76 -5.62
N ALA A 44 -1.87 -12.60 -4.73
CA ALA A 44 -2.62 -13.74 -4.21
C ALA A 44 -3.69 -13.33 -3.20
N ASN A 45 -3.43 -12.33 -2.36
CA ASN A 45 -4.38 -11.80 -1.38
C ASN A 45 -4.04 -10.35 -1.02
N PRO A 46 -4.61 -9.36 -1.73
CA PRO A 46 -4.33 -7.95 -1.50
C PRO A 46 -4.68 -7.47 -0.09
N SER A 47 -5.79 -7.94 0.49
CA SER A 47 -6.19 -7.59 1.86
C SER A 47 -5.17 -8.07 2.88
N ALA A 48 -4.73 -9.33 2.79
CA ALA A 48 -3.70 -9.85 3.69
C ALA A 48 -2.35 -9.11 3.54
N ALA A 49 -1.99 -8.72 2.31
CA ALA A 49 -0.78 -7.92 2.09
C ALA A 49 -0.90 -6.51 2.70
N ALA A 50 -2.07 -5.88 2.62
CA ALA A 50 -2.32 -4.59 3.25
C ALA A 50 -2.28 -4.68 4.79
N GLU A 51 -2.85 -5.74 5.37
CA GLU A 51 -2.76 -6.03 6.81
C GLU A 51 -1.31 -6.22 7.26
N ASP A 52 -0.52 -7.03 6.52
CA ASP A 52 0.90 -7.21 6.82
C ASP A 52 1.63 -5.86 6.82
N LEU A 53 1.45 -5.05 5.77
CA LEU A 53 2.06 -3.71 5.64
C LEU A 53 1.64 -2.77 6.78
N MET A 54 0.41 -2.89 7.27
CA MET A 54 -0.07 -2.08 8.38
C MET A 54 0.74 -2.35 9.66
N CYS A 55 1.16 -3.60 9.89
CA CYS A 55 1.93 -4.00 11.07
C CYS A 55 3.46 -3.88 10.91
N MET A 56 3.94 -3.48 9.71
CA MET A 56 5.37 -3.27 9.48
C MET A 56 5.89 -1.97 10.12
N PRO A 57 7.16 -1.97 10.56
CA PRO A 57 7.91 -0.74 10.86
C PRO A 57 8.07 0.15 9.64
N GLU A 58 8.45 1.41 9.88
CA GLU A 58 8.61 2.45 8.85
C GLU A 58 9.38 1.99 7.61
N VAL A 59 10.62 1.50 7.78
CA VAL A 59 11.52 1.17 6.67
C VAL A 59 10.97 0.04 5.78
N PRO A 60 10.61 -1.15 6.31
CA PRO A 60 10.00 -2.20 5.50
C PRO A 60 8.65 -1.79 4.91
N PHE A 61 7.81 -1.06 5.64
CA PHE A 61 6.56 -0.52 5.09
C PHE A 61 6.82 0.32 3.84
N GLN A 62 7.71 1.31 3.94
CA GLN A 62 8.03 2.21 2.81
C GLN A 62 8.58 1.46 1.61
N TYR A 63 9.41 0.43 1.84
CA TYR A 63 10.01 -0.36 0.78
C TYR A 63 8.96 -1.22 0.04
N TYR A 64 8.12 -1.96 0.78
CA TYR A 64 7.16 -2.88 0.16
C TYR A 64 5.90 -2.19 -0.38
N MET A 65 5.62 -0.94 0.02
CA MET A 65 4.59 -0.12 -0.63
C MET A 65 4.78 0.00 -2.15
N ARG A 66 6.02 -0.14 -2.65
CA ARG A 66 6.33 -0.17 -4.07
C ARG A 66 5.63 -1.28 -4.84
N ALA A 67 5.36 -2.44 -4.21
CA ALA A 67 4.71 -3.56 -4.89
C ALA A 67 3.31 -3.19 -5.39
N TRP A 68 2.61 -2.26 -4.73
CA TRP A 68 1.32 -1.74 -5.20
C TRP A 68 1.40 -1.05 -6.56
N GLU A 69 2.53 -0.40 -6.89
CA GLU A 69 2.73 0.20 -8.22
C GLU A 69 2.63 -0.85 -9.32
N SER A 70 3.28 -2.01 -9.11
CA SER A 70 3.22 -3.11 -10.05
C SER A 70 1.82 -3.72 -10.16
N VAL A 71 1.16 -3.96 -9.03
CA VAL A 71 -0.19 -4.56 -8.99
C VAL A 71 -1.25 -3.65 -9.63
N LEU A 72 -1.15 -2.34 -9.43
CA LEU A 72 -2.22 -1.40 -9.78
C LEU A 72 -2.00 -0.66 -11.10
N ILE A 73 -0.75 -0.51 -11.56
CA ILE A 73 -0.41 0.28 -12.76
C ILE A 73 0.24 -0.57 -13.85
N VAL A 74 1.30 -1.32 -13.53
CA VAL A 74 2.23 -1.86 -14.54
C VAL A 74 1.81 -3.24 -15.05
N GLU A 75 1.43 -4.12 -14.13
CA GLU A 75 1.08 -5.49 -14.44
C GLU A 75 -0.33 -5.74 -13.95
N THR A 76 -1.32 -5.63 -14.84
CA THR A 76 -2.17 -6.74 -15.27
C THR A 76 -3.31 -6.19 -16.17
N GLU A 77 -4.26 -7.02 -16.64
CA GLU A 77 -5.50 -6.58 -17.31
C GLU A 77 -6.66 -6.52 -16.29
N PRO A 78 -7.46 -5.43 -16.20
CA PRO A 78 -8.42 -5.15 -15.10
C PRO A 78 -9.53 -6.17 -14.80
N ASP A 79 -9.61 -7.27 -15.55
CA ASP A 79 -10.74 -8.20 -15.59
C ASP A 79 -10.85 -9.15 -14.36
N LYS A 80 -10.38 -8.77 -13.16
CA LYS A 80 -10.43 -9.64 -11.97
C LYS A 80 -10.93 -8.93 -10.72
N PHE A 81 -11.92 -9.54 -10.08
CA PHE A 81 -12.50 -9.17 -8.77
C PHE A 81 -11.46 -8.76 -7.69
N GLU A 82 -10.30 -9.42 -7.68
CA GLU A 82 -9.22 -9.15 -6.71
C GLU A 82 -8.56 -7.77 -6.87
N TRP A 83 -8.71 -7.11 -8.02
CA TRP A 83 -8.13 -5.79 -8.25
C TRP A 83 -8.90 -4.65 -7.61
N THR A 84 -10.22 -4.78 -7.55
CA THR A 84 -11.07 -3.85 -6.80
C THR A 84 -10.70 -3.91 -5.33
N THR A 85 -10.48 -5.12 -4.81
CA THR A 85 -9.92 -5.33 -3.47
C THR A 85 -8.55 -4.66 -3.34
N ALA A 86 -7.61 -4.91 -4.27
CA ALA A 86 -6.28 -4.31 -4.23
C ALA A 86 -6.31 -2.77 -4.19
N ALA A 87 -7.09 -2.14 -5.07
CA ALA A 87 -7.26 -0.70 -5.12
C ALA A 87 -7.86 -0.13 -3.83
N SER A 88 -8.91 -0.77 -3.32
CA SER A 88 -9.57 -0.36 -2.07
C SER A 88 -8.63 -0.49 -0.87
N GLU A 89 -7.93 -1.61 -0.75
CA GLU A 89 -7.00 -1.87 0.36
C GLU A 89 -5.81 -0.92 0.33
N PHE A 90 -5.26 -0.64 -0.85
CA PHE A 90 -4.22 0.37 -1.02
C PHE A 90 -4.68 1.75 -0.53
N LEU A 91 -5.85 2.24 -0.98
CA LEU A 91 -6.33 3.56 -0.58
C LEU A 91 -6.67 3.62 0.93
N ASN A 92 -7.24 2.55 1.49
CA ASN A 92 -7.51 2.45 2.92
C ASN A 92 -6.23 2.46 3.75
N LEU A 93 -5.21 1.72 3.33
CA LEU A 93 -3.90 1.68 3.99
C LEU A 93 -3.24 3.06 3.98
N VAL A 94 -3.27 3.76 2.85
CA VAL A 94 -2.74 5.13 2.72
C VAL A 94 -3.47 6.10 3.65
N GLU A 95 -4.81 6.10 3.62
CA GLU A 95 -5.61 6.96 4.48
C GLU A 95 -5.35 6.69 5.97
N SER A 96 -5.28 5.41 6.36
CA SER A 96 -4.97 4.95 7.72
C SER A 96 -3.57 5.40 8.18
N LYS A 97 -2.53 5.18 7.35
CA LYS A 97 -1.15 5.58 7.69
C LYS A 97 -1.02 7.09 7.84
N ILE A 98 -1.61 7.89 6.95
CA ILE A 98 -1.58 9.35 7.07
C ILE A 98 -2.25 9.80 8.38
N GLN A 99 -3.35 9.16 8.76
CA GLN A 99 -4.08 9.52 9.97
C GLN A 99 -3.33 9.12 11.26
N ASP A 100 -2.85 7.88 11.33
CA ASP A 100 -2.44 7.27 12.59
C ASP A 100 -0.91 7.28 12.78
N ARG A 101 -0.14 7.20 11.67
CA ARG A 101 1.33 7.11 11.66
C ARG A 101 1.93 7.88 10.47
N PRO A 102 1.74 9.21 10.38
CA PRO A 102 2.12 9.97 9.20
C PRO A 102 3.62 9.90 8.88
N ALA A 103 4.48 9.82 9.91
CA ALA A 103 5.93 9.67 9.72
C ALA A 103 6.29 8.44 8.87
N ASP A 104 5.51 7.35 8.95
CA ASP A 104 5.77 6.14 8.18
C ASP A 104 5.60 6.34 6.67
N ILE A 105 4.68 7.21 6.25
CA ILE A 105 4.25 7.33 4.85
C ILE A 105 4.68 8.63 4.17
N LEU A 106 4.85 9.73 4.92
CA LEU A 106 5.28 11.03 4.39
C LEU A 106 6.50 10.96 3.46
N PRO A 107 7.56 10.18 3.75
CA PRO A 107 8.74 10.10 2.89
C PRO A 107 8.48 9.53 1.49
N ILE A 108 7.39 8.78 1.31
CA ILE A 108 7.02 8.13 0.05
C ILE A 108 5.74 8.72 -0.58
N MET A 109 5.19 9.81 -0.02
CA MET A 109 3.87 10.33 -0.43
C MET A 109 3.80 10.76 -1.89
N ASP A 110 4.86 11.33 -2.47
CA ASP A 110 4.90 11.69 -3.89
C ASP A 110 4.63 10.46 -4.78
N SER A 111 5.27 9.33 -4.49
CA SER A 111 5.09 8.09 -5.25
C SER A 111 3.72 7.45 -4.96
N VAL A 112 3.28 7.48 -3.70
CA VAL A 112 1.96 7.01 -3.29
C VAL A 112 0.83 7.79 -3.97
N PHE A 113 0.97 9.12 -4.11
CA PHE A 113 -0.03 9.95 -4.78
C PHE A 113 -0.15 9.61 -6.26
N LEU A 114 0.94 9.31 -6.96
CA LEU A 114 0.88 8.87 -8.36
C LEU A 114 0.02 7.60 -8.50
N ILE A 115 0.18 6.64 -7.58
CA ILE A 115 -0.64 5.43 -7.57
C ILE A 115 -2.10 5.75 -7.23
N ALA A 116 -2.34 6.52 -6.17
CA ALA A 116 -3.68 6.86 -5.73
C ALA A 116 -4.45 7.66 -6.79
N GLU A 117 -3.79 8.58 -7.49
CA GLU A 117 -4.34 9.32 -8.61
C GLU A 117 -4.66 8.41 -9.80
N TYR A 118 -3.77 7.47 -10.14
CA TYR A 118 -4.04 6.50 -11.18
C TYR A 118 -5.27 5.68 -10.86
N VAL A 119 -5.34 5.05 -9.68
CA VAL A 119 -6.47 4.22 -9.25
C VAL A 119 -7.77 5.04 -9.24
N ALA A 120 -7.76 6.23 -8.66
CA ALA A 120 -8.95 7.07 -8.57
C ALA A 120 -9.45 7.53 -9.95
N ASN A 121 -8.57 7.75 -10.93
CA ASN A 121 -8.97 8.17 -12.27
C ASN A 121 -9.40 7.01 -13.19
N HIS A 122 -9.13 5.76 -12.80
CA HIS A 122 -9.44 4.58 -13.60
C HIS A 122 -10.43 3.65 -12.90
N GLN A 123 -11.42 4.17 -12.15
CA GLN A 123 -12.40 3.36 -11.43
C GLN A 123 -13.33 2.53 -12.36
N GLU A 124 -13.60 3.00 -13.59
CA GLU A 124 -14.49 2.34 -14.56
C GLU A 124 -14.10 0.88 -14.89
N PRO A 125 -12.81 0.56 -15.16
CA PRO A 125 -12.35 -0.81 -15.34
C PRO A 125 -12.63 -1.81 -14.21
N TYR A 126 -12.94 -1.34 -13.00
CA TYR A 126 -13.03 -2.17 -11.80
C TYR A 126 -14.48 -2.57 -11.44
N ASP A 127 -15.47 -2.26 -12.29
CA ASP A 127 -16.91 -2.55 -12.11
C ASP A 127 -17.45 -2.20 -10.71
N VAL A 128 -16.93 -1.12 -10.14
CA VAL A 128 -17.19 -0.75 -8.74
C VAL A 128 -18.57 -0.12 -8.65
N GLU A 129 -19.51 -0.80 -7.98
CA GLU A 129 -20.79 -0.19 -7.61
C GLU A 129 -20.55 1.05 -6.72
N PRO A 130 -20.81 2.27 -7.20
CA PRO A 130 -20.52 3.50 -6.43
C PRO A 130 -21.36 3.60 -5.15
N THR A 131 -22.47 2.85 -5.08
CA THR A 131 -23.34 2.73 -3.93
C THR A 131 -22.76 1.88 -2.80
N VAL A 132 -21.79 1.00 -3.09
CA VAL A 132 -21.18 0.09 -2.11
C VAL A 132 -19.81 0.61 -1.65
N PHE A 133 -18.96 1.05 -2.59
CA PHE A 133 -17.58 1.47 -2.27
C PHE A 133 -17.37 2.99 -2.28
N GLY A 134 -18.39 3.76 -2.65
CA GLY A 134 -18.25 5.18 -2.91
C GLY A 134 -17.45 5.45 -4.20
N THR A 135 -16.83 6.62 -4.26
CA THR A 135 -15.99 7.04 -5.39
C THR A 135 -14.56 7.16 -4.90
N TRP A 136 -13.61 6.43 -5.51
CA TRP A 136 -12.19 6.51 -5.14
C TRP A 136 -11.64 7.93 -5.28
N GLN A 137 -12.24 8.77 -6.13
CA GLN A 137 -11.94 10.20 -6.18
C GLN A 137 -12.24 10.94 -4.87
N LYS A 138 -13.33 10.58 -4.16
CA LYS A 138 -13.61 11.14 -2.83
C LYS A 138 -12.61 10.66 -1.79
N GLN A 139 -12.16 9.42 -1.88
CA GLN A 139 -11.13 8.90 -0.97
C GLN A 139 -9.79 9.58 -1.21
N LEU A 140 -9.37 9.73 -2.47
CA LEU A 140 -8.20 10.52 -2.84
C LEU A 140 -8.29 11.96 -2.31
N GLU A 141 -9.46 12.59 -2.41
CA GLU A 141 -9.64 13.94 -1.87
C GLU A 141 -9.47 13.98 -0.34
N ARG A 142 -10.01 12.99 0.39
CA ARG A 142 -9.77 12.89 1.84
C ARG A 142 -8.29 12.72 2.16
N ILE A 143 -7.58 11.87 1.41
CA ILE A 143 -6.13 11.65 1.55
C ILE A 143 -5.39 12.99 1.34
N ARG A 144 -5.73 13.74 0.29
CA ARG A 144 -5.13 15.05 -0.01
C ARG A 144 -5.38 16.09 1.09
N VAL A 145 -6.62 16.19 1.56
CA VAL A 145 -6.97 17.12 2.65
C VAL A 145 -6.14 16.80 3.90
N ARG A 146 -6.11 15.52 4.32
CA ARG A 146 -5.33 15.10 5.50
C ARG A 146 -3.84 15.35 5.33
N TYR A 147 -3.28 15.07 4.15
CA TYR A 147 -1.88 15.35 3.85
C TYR A 147 -1.54 16.84 3.97
N ASN A 148 -2.43 17.74 3.54
CA ASN A 148 -2.23 19.19 3.64
C ASN A 148 -2.40 19.76 5.06
N GLU A 149 -2.93 18.97 6.00
CA GLU A 149 -3.13 19.35 7.41
C GLU A 149 -1.92 18.98 8.30
N ILE A 150 -0.95 18.23 7.78
CA ILE A 150 0.26 17.75 8.48
C ILE A 150 1.46 18.65 8.14
#